data_AF-A0A1H8YDP3-F1
#
_entry.id   AF-A0A1H8YDP3-F1
#
_cell.length_a   1.000
_cell.length_b   1.000
_cell.length_c   1.000
_cell.angle_alpha   90.00
_cell.angle_beta   90.00
_cell.angle_gamma   90.00
#
_symmetry.space_group_name_H-M   'P 1'
#
loop_
_entity.id
_entity.type
_entity.pdbx_description
1 polymer ?
#
loop_
_entity_poly.entity_id
_entity_poly.type
_entity_poly.pdbx_seq_one_letter_code
_entity_poly.pdbx_strand_id
1 'polypeptide(L)'
;MAYRVPTSLDLSAEERAELESWARRRKTAQGLALRARIVLLASDGRSNTAIAAELSTGKHTVGKWRERFARERTDGLLDEPRSGAPRRIGDEQVAALIDRTLGERPQGATHWSQRSMAKASGVSGATVGRVWRAFGLQPHRSET
;
A
#
# COMPACT_ATOMS: atom_id res chain seq x y z
N MET A 1 -34.39 -10.25 -12.49
CA MET A 1 -32.91 -10.13 -12.57
C MET A 1 -32.58 -9.09 -13.63
N ALA A 2 -32.21 -7.87 -13.22
CA ALA A 2 -31.84 -6.83 -14.17
C ALA A 2 -30.45 -7.13 -14.76
N TYR A 3 -30.38 -7.37 -16.07
CA TYR A 3 -29.11 -7.39 -16.79
C TYR A 3 -28.52 -5.97 -16.74
N ARG A 4 -27.50 -5.74 -15.89
CA ARG A 4 -26.70 -4.50 -15.93
C ARG A 4 -25.97 -4.51 -17.26
N VAL A 5 -26.42 -3.69 -18.21
CA VAL A 5 -25.75 -3.51 -19.50
C VAL A 5 -24.30 -3.08 -19.19
N PRO A 6 -23.29 -3.72 -19.79
CA PRO A 6 -21.91 -3.30 -19.60
C PRO A 6 -21.79 -1.84 -20.04
N THR A 7 -21.30 -0.95 -19.17
CA THR A 7 -21.01 0.43 -19.54
C THR A 7 -20.06 0.43 -20.74
N SER A 8 -20.52 0.95 -21.88
CA SER A 8 -19.65 1.20 -23.03
C SER A 8 -18.60 2.22 -22.61
N LEU A 9 -17.33 1.92 -22.87
CA LEU A 9 -16.23 2.81 -22.53
C LEU A 9 -15.73 3.46 -23.80
N ASP A 10 -16.12 4.71 -24.04
CA ASP A 10 -15.55 5.51 -25.12
C ASP A 10 -14.18 6.02 -24.65
N LEU A 11 -13.14 5.67 -25.41
CA LEU A 11 -11.75 6.08 -25.16
C LEU A 11 -11.35 7.20 -26.13
N SER A 12 -10.70 8.23 -25.62
CA SER A 12 -9.97 9.18 -26.45
C SER A 12 -8.75 8.50 -27.11
N ALA A 13 -8.19 9.12 -28.14
CA ALA A 13 -6.99 8.62 -28.79
C ALA A 13 -5.79 8.58 -27.82
N GLU A 14 -5.68 9.59 -26.95
CA GLU A 14 -4.65 9.70 -25.93
C GLU A 14 -4.78 8.59 -24.88
N GLU A 15 -5.99 8.35 -24.38
CA GLU A 15 -6.25 7.30 -23.39
C GLU A 15 -6.00 5.90 -23.97
N ARG A 16 -6.42 5.66 -25.22
CA ARG A 16 -6.13 4.40 -25.90
C ARG A 16 -4.61 4.18 -26.04
N ALA A 17 -3.86 5.20 -26.44
CA ALA A 17 -2.41 5.13 -26.57
C ALA A 17 -1.72 4.85 -25.22
N GLU A 18 -2.18 5.49 -24.14
CA GLU A 18 -1.65 5.27 -22.79
C GLU A 18 -1.92 3.83 -22.30
N LEU A 19 -3.15 3.34 -22.47
CA LEU A 19 -3.53 1.97 -22.08
C LEU A 19 -2.75 0.92 -22.89
N GLU A 20 -2.56 1.14 -24.19
CA GLU A 20 -1.73 0.26 -25.03
C GLU A 20 -0.27 0.24 -24.58
N SER A 21 0.28 1.41 -24.21
CA SER A 21 1.63 1.53 -23.66
C SER A 21 1.77 0.72 -22.36
N TRP A 22 0.82 0.83 -21.44
CA TRP A 22 0.82 0.07 -20.19
C TRP A 22 0.68 -1.44 -20.43
N ALA A 23 -0.15 -1.85 -21.39
CA ALA A 23 -0.38 -3.27 -21.71
C ALA A 23 0.82 -3.97 -22.37
N ARG A 24 1.62 -3.22 -23.15
CA ARG A 24 2.78 -3.74 -23.93
C ARG A 24 4.11 -3.66 -23.17
N ARG A 25 4.29 -2.67 -22.29
CA ARG A 25 5.60 -2.37 -21.71
C ARG A 25 6.05 -3.46 -20.72
N ARG A 26 7.21 -4.06 -20.99
CA ARG A 26 7.78 -5.20 -20.23
C ARG A 26 8.05 -4.91 -18.74
N LYS A 27 8.28 -3.65 -18.37
CA LYS A 27 8.56 -3.21 -16.98
C LYS A 27 7.32 -2.71 -16.23
N THR A 28 6.15 -2.67 -16.85
CA THR A 28 4.91 -2.26 -16.17
C THR A 28 4.56 -3.29 -15.10
N ALA A 29 4.09 -2.83 -13.94
CA ALA A 29 3.54 -3.72 -12.92
C ALA A 29 2.42 -4.57 -13.55
N GLN A 30 2.49 -5.90 -13.41
CA GLN A 30 1.56 -6.82 -14.06
C GLN A 30 0.10 -6.50 -13.77
N GLY A 31 -0.19 -5.97 -12.57
CA GLY A 31 -1.52 -5.48 -12.19
C GLY A 31 -2.01 -4.32 -13.06
N LEU A 32 -1.16 -3.33 -13.35
CA LEU A 32 -1.52 -2.19 -14.20
C LEU A 32 -1.73 -2.62 -15.66
N ALA A 33 -0.88 -3.52 -16.17
CA ALA A 33 -1.03 -4.08 -17.51
C ALA A 33 -2.35 -4.87 -17.66
N LEU A 34 -2.74 -5.66 -16.66
CA LEU A 34 -4.02 -6.38 -16.64
C LEU A 34 -5.21 -5.40 -16.67
N ARG A 35 -5.17 -4.35 -15.86
CA ARG A 35 -6.21 -3.31 -15.79
C ARG A 35 -6.37 -2.59 -17.13
N ALA A 36 -5.26 -2.25 -17.78
CA ALA A 36 -5.27 -1.63 -19.09
C ALA A 36 -5.91 -2.52 -20.16
N ARG A 37 -5.55 -3.82 -20.19
CA ARG A 37 -6.16 -4.81 -21.11
C ARG A 37 -7.66 -4.97 -20.89
N ILE A 38 -8.12 -4.95 -19.63
CA ILE A 38 -9.54 -4.99 -19.29
C ILE A 38 -10.28 -3.81 -19.94
N VAL A 39 -9.74 -2.59 -19.81
CA VAL A 39 -10.37 -1.38 -20.34
C VAL A 39 -10.36 -1.35 -21.87
N LEU A 40 -9.25 -1.75 -22.51
CA LEU A 40 -9.17 -1.84 -23.97
C LEU A 40 -10.23 -2.80 -24.53
N LEU A 41 -10.30 -4.03 -24.01
CA LEU A 41 -11.31 -5.00 -24.45
C LEU A 41 -12.75 -4.52 -24.14
N ALA A 42 -12.94 -3.83 -23.01
CA ALA A 42 -14.23 -3.24 -22.66
C ALA A 42 -14.66 -2.13 -23.63
N SER A 43 -13.71 -1.32 -24.13
CA SER A 43 -13.96 -0.29 -25.15
C SER A 43 -14.30 -0.89 -26.52
N ASP A 44 -13.82 -2.10 -26.80
CA ASP A 44 -14.17 -2.85 -28.02
C ASP A 44 -15.55 -3.55 -27.90
N GLY A 45 -16.38 -3.17 -26.92
CA GLY A 45 -17.74 -3.68 -26.71
C GLY A 45 -17.81 -5.07 -26.08
N ARG A 46 -16.70 -5.63 -25.58
CA ARG A 46 -16.67 -6.99 -25.02
C ARG A 46 -17.41 -7.06 -23.69
N SER A 47 -18.12 -8.17 -23.46
CA SER A 47 -18.81 -8.41 -22.19
C SER A 47 -17.84 -8.78 -21.07
N ASN A 48 -18.22 -8.52 -19.80
CA ASN A 48 -17.37 -8.86 -18.65
C ASN A 48 -17.05 -10.36 -18.57
N THR A 49 -17.96 -11.22 -19.03
CA THR A 49 -17.74 -12.67 -19.08
C THR A 49 -16.67 -13.04 -20.11
N ALA A 50 -16.72 -12.43 -21.31
CA ALA A 50 -15.74 -12.70 -22.36
C ALA A 50 -14.34 -12.22 -21.96
N ILE A 51 -14.23 -11.00 -21.42
CA ILE A 51 -12.97 -10.43 -20.94
C ILE A 51 -12.38 -11.29 -19.81
N ALA A 52 -13.21 -11.74 -18.87
CA ALA A 52 -12.78 -12.58 -17.75
C ALA A 52 -12.18 -13.91 -18.23
N ALA A 53 -12.81 -14.55 -19.22
CA ALA A 53 -12.31 -15.78 -19.82
C ALA A 53 -10.97 -15.56 -20.56
N GLU A 54 -10.90 -14.51 -21.39
CA GLU A 54 -9.71 -14.20 -22.18
C GLU A 54 -8.49 -13.85 -21.32
N LEU A 55 -8.69 -13.08 -20.26
CA LEU A 55 -7.61 -12.64 -19.36
C LEU A 55 -7.39 -13.57 -18.16
N SER A 56 -8.10 -14.71 -18.11
CA SER A 56 -8.03 -15.68 -16.99
C SER A 56 -8.19 -15.00 -15.62
N THR A 57 -9.23 -14.16 -15.49
CA THR A 57 -9.53 -13.40 -14.26
C THR A 57 -11.00 -13.51 -13.87
N GLY A 58 -11.39 -12.94 -12.73
CA GLY A 58 -12.77 -12.96 -12.24
C GLY A 58 -13.65 -11.89 -12.89
N LYS A 59 -14.92 -12.21 -13.17
CA LYS A 59 -15.92 -11.24 -13.69
C LYS A 59 -16.08 -10.01 -12.79
N HIS A 60 -15.99 -10.21 -11.47
CA HIS A 60 -16.05 -9.11 -10.50
C HIS A 60 -14.84 -8.17 -10.62
N THR A 61 -13.64 -8.72 -10.86
CA THR A 61 -12.43 -7.93 -11.12
C THR A 61 -12.60 -7.06 -12.37
N VAL A 62 -13.13 -7.64 -13.46
CA VAL A 62 -13.42 -6.89 -14.69
C VAL A 62 -14.42 -5.77 -14.43
N GLY A 63 -15.53 -6.06 -13.74
CA GLY A 63 -16.55 -5.07 -13.39
C GLY A 63 -15.98 -3.90 -12.57
N LYS A 64 -15.18 -4.20 -11.54
CA LYS A 64 -14.51 -3.20 -10.71
C LYS A 64 -13.66 -2.23 -11.53
N TRP A 65 -12.84 -2.74 -12.44
CA TRP A 65 -11.94 -1.89 -13.22
C TRP A 65 -12.67 -1.08 -14.29
N ARG A 66 -13.74 -1.61 -14.89
CA ARG A 66 -14.60 -0.84 -15.79
C ARG A 66 -15.28 0.32 -15.07
N GLU A 67 -15.85 0.06 -13.89
CA GLU A 67 -16.52 1.08 -13.09
C GLU A 67 -15.54 2.15 -12.60
N ARG A 68 -14.35 1.75 -12.14
CA ARG A 68 -13.32 2.69 -11.71
C ARG A 68 -12.81 3.54 -12.88
N PHE A 69 -12.57 2.95 -14.05
CA PHE A 69 -12.19 3.71 -15.24
C PHE A 69 -13.31 4.65 -15.70
N ALA A 70 -14.57 4.24 -15.64
CA ALA A 70 -15.69 5.12 -16.00
C ALA A 70 -15.76 6.38 -15.10
N ARG A 71 -15.32 6.28 -13.84
CA ARG A 71 -15.33 7.38 -12.87
C ARG A 71 -14.05 8.23 -12.88
N GLU A 72 -12.90 7.58 -12.94
CA GLU A 72 -11.58 8.19 -12.69
C GLU A 72 -10.65 8.15 -13.90
N ARG A 73 -11.13 7.63 -15.05
CA ARG A 73 -10.35 7.44 -16.28
C ARG A 73 -9.04 6.68 -15.99
N THR A 74 -7.92 7.10 -16.57
CA THR A 74 -6.62 6.41 -16.47
C THR A 74 -6.02 6.46 -15.06
N ASP A 75 -6.26 7.55 -14.30
CA ASP A 75 -5.87 7.68 -12.89
C ASP A 75 -6.49 6.59 -12.02
N GLY A 76 -7.73 6.20 -12.32
CA GLY A 76 -8.43 5.11 -11.65
C GLY A 76 -7.79 3.73 -11.81
N LEU A 77 -6.83 3.56 -12.73
CA LEU A 77 -6.14 2.28 -12.90
C LEU A 77 -4.86 2.19 -12.08
N LEU A 78 -4.39 3.31 -11.51
CA LEU A 78 -3.21 3.35 -10.69
C LEU A 78 -3.47 2.77 -9.29
N ASP A 79 -2.40 2.26 -8.67
CA ASP A 79 -2.44 1.87 -7.27
C ASP A 79 -2.47 3.13 -6.41
N GLU A 80 -3.42 3.21 -5.48
CA GLU A 80 -3.36 4.23 -4.43
C GLU A 80 -2.13 4.00 -3.55
N PRO A 81 -1.57 5.06 -2.95
CA PRO A 81 -0.54 4.91 -1.94
C PRO A 81 -1.03 3.91 -0.89
N ARG A 82 -0.39 2.75 -0.79
CA ARG A 82 -0.77 1.75 0.20
C ARG A 82 -0.60 2.38 1.57
N SER A 83 -1.70 2.55 2.30
CA SER A 83 -1.63 2.86 3.73
C SER A 83 -0.85 1.70 4.37
N GLY A 84 0.35 1.99 4.84
CA GLY A 84 1.14 1.01 5.57
C GLY A 84 0.33 0.46 6.75
N ALA A 85 0.72 -0.71 7.27
CA ALA A 85 0.05 -1.26 8.45
C ALA A 85 -0.02 -0.19 9.56
N PRO A 86 -1.20 0.04 10.17
CA PRO A 86 -1.36 1.02 11.23
C PRO A 86 -0.31 0.82 12.32
N ARG A 87 0.25 1.92 12.85
CA ARG A 87 1.18 1.84 13.98
C ARG A 87 0.45 1.20 15.16
N ARG A 88 1.04 0.15 15.74
CA ARG A 88 0.47 -0.59 16.89
C ARG A 88 0.69 0.12 18.23
N ILE A 89 1.53 1.15 18.28
CA ILE A 89 1.75 1.98 19.47
C ILE A 89 1.30 3.41 19.16
N GLY A 90 0.57 4.01 20.09
CA GLY A 90 0.12 5.39 20.00
C GLY A 90 1.24 6.39 20.33
N ASP A 91 1.04 7.66 19.99
CA ASP A 91 2.06 8.70 20.20
C ASP A 91 2.38 8.91 21.69
N GLU A 92 1.41 8.74 22.59
CA GLU A 92 1.63 8.78 24.05
C GLU A 92 2.62 7.70 24.53
N GLN A 93 2.51 6.48 24.01
CA GLN A 93 3.43 5.40 24.34
C GLN A 93 4.83 5.63 23.74
N VAL A 94 4.91 6.29 22.59
CA VAL A 94 6.19 6.71 21.99
C VAL A 94 6.85 7.75 22.89
N ALA A 95 6.11 8.79 23.31
CA ALA A 95 6.61 9.84 24.18
C ALA A 95 7.12 9.28 25.51
N ALA A 96 6.31 8.46 26.19
CA ALA A 96 6.71 7.82 27.45
C ALA A 96 7.98 6.95 27.31
N LEU A 97 8.14 6.27 26.17
CA LEU A 97 9.36 5.50 25.88
C LEU A 97 10.57 6.39 25.71
N ILE A 98 10.44 7.50 24.97
CA ILE A 98 11.53 8.48 24.77
C ILE A 98 11.92 9.11 26.10
N ASP A 99 10.96 9.60 26.87
CA ASP A 99 11.18 10.24 28.16
C ASP A 99 11.91 9.30 29.12
N ARG A 100 11.47 8.05 29.21
CA ARG A 100 12.16 7.03 30.02
C ARG A 100 13.57 6.73 29.50
N THR A 101 13.75 6.70 28.19
CA THR A 101 15.07 6.44 27.58
C THR A 101 16.07 7.53 27.95
N LEU A 102 15.62 8.79 28.02
CA LEU A 102 16.46 9.96 28.27
C LEU A 102 16.59 10.31 29.76
N GLY A 103 15.54 10.10 30.55
CA GLY A 103 15.45 10.55 31.94
C GLY A 103 15.79 9.50 32.99
N GLU A 104 15.81 8.22 32.64
CA GLU A 104 16.02 7.12 33.60
C GLU A 104 17.20 6.22 33.20
N ARG A 105 17.66 5.39 34.15
CA ARG A 105 18.63 4.30 33.91
C ARG A 105 18.01 2.96 34.29
N PRO A 106 18.35 1.86 33.58
CA PRO A 106 17.86 0.53 33.95
C PRO A 106 18.41 0.10 35.31
N GLN A 107 17.61 -0.68 36.04
CA GLN A 107 18.06 -1.32 37.27
C GLN A 107 19.24 -2.27 36.97
N GLY A 108 20.37 -2.07 37.65
CA GLY A 108 21.54 -2.93 37.54
C GLY A 108 22.35 -2.76 36.25
N ALA A 109 22.14 -1.70 35.47
CA ALA A 109 22.94 -1.41 34.29
C ALA A 109 23.12 0.11 34.07
N THR A 110 24.23 0.50 33.44
CA THR A 110 24.53 1.92 33.18
C THR A 110 23.66 2.50 32.05
N HIS A 111 23.25 1.67 31.10
CA HIS A 111 22.58 2.09 29.86
C HIS A 111 21.42 1.16 29.49
N TRP A 112 20.38 1.74 28.90
CA TRP A 112 19.25 0.97 28.37
C TRP A 112 19.68 0.06 27.21
N SER A 113 19.43 -1.23 27.36
CA SER A 113 19.32 -2.15 26.23
C SER A 113 17.89 -2.13 25.67
N GLN A 114 17.72 -2.53 24.40
CA GLN A 114 16.38 -2.68 23.82
C GLN A 114 15.51 -3.66 24.64
N ARG A 115 16.13 -4.70 25.22
CA ARG A 115 15.45 -5.72 26.02
C ARG A 115 14.98 -5.17 27.37
N SER A 116 15.84 -4.44 28.07
CA SER A 116 15.48 -3.82 29.36
C SER A 116 14.43 -2.72 29.18
N MET A 117 14.56 -1.90 28.13
CA MET A 117 13.56 -0.87 27.82
C MET A 117 12.22 -1.50 27.43
N ALA A 118 12.21 -2.56 26.63
CA ALA A 118 10.99 -3.29 26.28
C ALA A 118 10.27 -3.82 27.53
N LYS A 119 11.01 -4.43 28.46
CA LYS A 119 10.45 -4.91 29.73
C LYS A 119 9.84 -3.78 30.56
N ALA A 120 10.51 -2.62 30.63
CA ALA A 120 10.05 -1.48 31.41
C ALA A 120 8.82 -0.78 30.78
N SER A 121 8.78 -0.67 29.45
CA SER A 121 7.75 0.09 28.71
C SER A 121 6.57 -0.75 28.21
N GLY A 122 6.62 -2.09 28.35
CA GLY A 122 5.56 -2.99 27.88
C GLY A 122 5.46 -3.09 26.35
N VAL A 123 6.39 -2.50 25.59
CA VAL A 123 6.46 -2.61 24.13
C VAL A 123 7.49 -3.65 23.70
N SER A 124 7.35 -4.21 22.49
CA SER A 124 8.32 -5.16 21.98
C SER A 124 9.69 -4.51 21.71
N GLY A 125 10.78 -5.28 21.88
CA GLY A 125 12.14 -4.79 21.60
C GLY A 125 12.33 -4.27 20.17
N ALA A 126 11.66 -4.87 19.18
CA ALA A 126 11.66 -4.38 17.80
C ALA A 126 11.00 -3.00 17.65
N THR A 127 10.00 -2.70 18.46
CA THR A 127 9.37 -1.38 18.51
C THR A 127 10.29 -0.37 19.20
N VAL A 128 10.91 -0.71 20.33
CA VAL A 128 11.94 0.11 20.97
C VAL A 128 13.06 0.48 19.99
N GLY A 129 13.62 -0.52 19.30
CA GLY A 129 14.69 -0.29 18.33
C GLY A 129 14.26 0.54 17.11
N ARG A 130 12.98 0.49 16.71
CA ARG A 130 12.44 1.38 15.66
C ARG A 130 12.30 2.80 16.16
N VAL A 131 11.75 3.01 17.35
CA VAL A 131 11.60 4.33 17.96
C VAL A 131 12.97 4.96 18.15
N TRP A 132 13.92 4.26 18.78
CA TRP A 132 15.27 4.79 18.96
C TRP A 132 15.94 5.19 17.65
N ARG A 133 15.83 4.39 16.58
CA ARG A 133 16.36 4.77 15.26
C ARG A 133 15.65 5.98 14.65
N ALA A 134 14.33 6.06 14.78
CA ALA A 134 13.54 7.17 14.25
C ALA A 134 13.87 8.50 14.94
N PHE A 135 14.23 8.47 16.22
CA PHE A 135 14.56 9.63 17.03
C PHE A 135 16.07 9.81 17.30
N GLY A 136 16.92 9.01 16.63
CA GLY A 136 18.38 9.09 16.79
C GLY A 136 18.93 8.72 18.17
N LEU A 137 18.15 8.06 19.02
CA LEU A 137 18.54 7.70 20.38
C LEU A 137 19.56 6.57 20.37
N GLN A 138 20.71 6.78 21.04
CA GLN A 138 21.76 5.78 21.19
C GLN A 138 22.14 5.63 22.67
N PRO A 139 21.29 5.01 23.51
CA PRO A 139 21.49 4.99 24.96
C PRO A 139 22.76 4.28 25.41
N HIS A 140 23.37 3.46 24.55
CA HIS A 140 24.60 2.72 24.79
C HIS A 140 25.85 3.42 24.23
N ARG A 141 25.69 4.57 23.57
CA ARG A 141 26.76 5.35 22.95
C ARG A 141 26.87 6.77 23.52
N SER A 142 26.30 7.02 24.71
CA SER A 142 26.53 8.26 25.42
C SER A 142 28.05 8.42 25.63
N GLU A 143 28.64 9.43 24.98
CA GLU A 143 30.06 9.75 25.07
C GLU A 143 30.46 10.01 26.53
N THR A 144 31.71 9.64 26.80
CA THR A 144 32.43 9.83 28.07
C THR A 144 32.62 11.30 28.38
#